data_AF-Q028G5-F1
#
_entry.id   AF-Q028G5-F1
#
_cell.length_a   1.000
_cell.length_b   1.000
_cell.length_c   1.000
_cell.angle_alpha   90.00
_cell.angle_beta   90.00
_cell.angle_gamma   90.00
#
_symmetry.space_group_name_H-M   'P 1'
#
loop_
_entity.id
_entity.type
_entity.pdbx_description
1 polymer ?
#
loop_
_entity_poly.entity_id
_entity_poly.type
_entity_poly.pdbx_seq_one_letter_code
_entity_poly.pdbx_strand_id
1 'polypeptide(L)'
;MRRMLQVCSLAGLMALCLVKAAASPVAGTWEGIKDGVKAATIHVREADGILGGSAIFYIIRNEGSGTHNGAATPPLTMVGTQWDGHVLRFSVVTADGKSIAFELRITGEDKAELRRPAQGDMPEDKVPMVRSR
;
A
#
# COMPACT_ATOMS: atom_id res chain seq x y z
N MET A 1 28.60 -1.19 66.20
CA MET A 1 29.66 -0.74 65.25
C MET A 1 30.34 -2.01 64.75
N ARG A 2 30.46 -2.39 63.47
CA ARG A 2 30.26 -1.77 62.14
C ARG A 2 29.47 -2.79 61.28
N ARG A 3 28.45 -2.36 60.54
CA ARG A 3 27.82 -3.19 59.49
C ARG A 3 28.47 -2.82 58.15
N MET A 4 28.90 -3.86 57.44
CA MET A 4 29.41 -3.82 56.06
C MET A 4 28.47 -3.01 55.16
N LEU A 5 29.04 -2.10 54.37
CA LEU A 5 28.40 -1.59 53.16
C LEU A 5 29.30 -1.95 51.98
N GLN A 6 28.96 -3.09 51.41
CA GLN A 6 29.41 -3.59 50.13
C GLN A 6 28.74 -2.72 49.06
N VAL A 7 29.50 -1.75 48.51
CA VAL A 7 29.06 -0.90 47.41
C VAL A 7 29.14 -1.74 46.14
N CYS A 8 28.05 -2.41 45.79
CA CYS A 8 27.90 -3.09 44.50
C CYS A 8 27.41 -2.08 43.45
N SER A 9 28.25 -1.89 42.45
CA SER A 9 28.05 -1.13 41.23
C SER A 9 26.74 -1.51 40.51
N LEU A 10 25.84 -0.55 40.28
CA LEU A 10 24.79 -0.67 39.26
C LEU A 10 25.16 0.25 38.08
N ALA A 11 25.98 -0.27 37.17
CA ALA A 11 26.04 0.23 35.81
C ALA A 11 24.83 -0.33 35.05
N GLY A 12 23.72 0.40 35.07
CA GLY A 12 22.53 0.08 34.28
C GLY A 12 22.82 0.25 32.80
N LEU A 13 23.15 -0.85 32.13
CA LEU A 13 23.30 -0.92 30.68
C LEU A 13 21.91 -0.74 30.05
N MET A 14 21.51 0.50 29.73
CA MET A 14 20.37 0.74 28.85
C MET A 14 20.73 0.27 27.44
N ALA A 15 20.46 -1.00 27.16
CA ALA A 15 20.42 -1.53 25.81
C ALA A 15 19.25 -0.84 25.07
N LEU A 16 19.56 0.22 24.33
CA LEU A 16 18.68 0.78 23.33
C LEU A 16 18.44 -0.31 22.28
N CYS A 17 17.35 -1.06 22.42
CA CYS A 17 16.81 -1.88 21.35
C CYS A 17 16.38 -0.94 20.22
N LEU A 18 17.31 -0.62 19.32
CA LEU A 18 17.01 -0.08 18.01
C LEU A 18 16.30 -1.18 17.23
N VAL A 19 15.01 -1.37 17.49
CA VAL A 19 14.13 -2.13 16.62
C VAL A 19 14.10 -1.35 15.32
N LYS A 20 14.94 -1.75 14.36
CA LYS A 20 14.79 -1.35 12.97
C LYS A 20 13.37 -1.74 12.59
N ALA A 21 12.49 -0.77 12.40
CA ALA A 21 11.13 -1.03 11.96
C ALA A 21 11.22 -1.94 10.72
N ALA A 22 10.65 -3.14 10.82
CA ALA A 22 10.55 -4.03 9.67
C ALA A 22 9.81 -3.25 8.58
N ALA A 23 10.35 -3.25 7.36
CA ALA A 23 9.71 -2.58 6.25
C ALA A 23 8.24 -3.06 6.15
N SER A 24 7.27 -2.14 6.06
CA SER A 24 5.87 -2.55 6.01
C SER A 24 5.64 -3.56 4.90
N PRO A 25 4.93 -4.67 5.17
CA PRO A 25 4.70 -5.72 4.19
C PRO A 25 3.91 -5.23 2.97
N VAL A 26 3.21 -4.09 3.07
CA VAL A 26 2.49 -3.48 1.94
C VAL A 26 3.29 -2.39 1.22
N ALA A 27 4.35 -1.85 1.83
CA ALA A 27 5.20 -0.83 1.19
C ALA A 27 5.92 -1.38 -0.04
N GLY A 28 6.01 -0.58 -1.11
CA GLY A 28 6.60 -0.97 -2.38
C GLY A 28 5.75 -0.56 -3.59
N THR A 29 6.18 -0.99 -4.76
CA THR A 29 5.45 -0.79 -6.01
C THR A 29 4.72 -2.07 -6.37
N TRP A 30 3.42 -1.94 -6.65
CA TRP A 30 2.55 -3.03 -7.07
C TRP A 30 2.03 -2.75 -8.47
N GLU A 31 2.09 -3.74 -9.35
CA GLU A 31 1.61 -3.63 -10.71
C GLU A 31 0.48 -4.62 -10.97
N GLY A 32 -0.61 -4.12 -11.54
CA GLY A 32 -1.79 -4.90 -11.88
C GLY A 32 -1.90 -5.11 -13.37
N ILE A 33 -2.11 -6.36 -13.79
CA ILE A 33 -2.43 -6.72 -15.16
C ILE A 33 -3.83 -7.32 -15.18
N LYS A 34 -4.67 -6.85 -16.10
CA LYS A 34 -6.01 -7.38 -16.34
C LYS A 34 -6.18 -7.57 -17.84
N ASP A 35 -6.68 -8.74 -18.25
CA ASP A 35 -6.90 -9.07 -19.67
C ASP A 35 -5.67 -8.82 -20.57
N GLY A 36 -4.47 -9.12 -20.04
CA GLY A 36 -3.19 -8.96 -20.76
C GLY A 36 -2.66 -7.52 -20.81
N VAL A 37 -3.34 -6.55 -20.21
CA VAL A 37 -2.96 -5.14 -20.23
C VAL A 37 -2.73 -4.59 -18.83
N LYS A 38 -1.78 -3.66 -18.71
CA LYS A 38 -1.45 -3.02 -17.42
C LYS A 38 -2.62 -2.15 -16.97
N ALA A 39 -3.27 -2.49 -15.87
CA ALA A 39 -4.48 -1.83 -15.37
C ALA A 39 -4.17 -0.77 -14.29
N ALA A 40 -3.19 -1.04 -13.42
CA ALA A 40 -2.84 -0.16 -12.32
C ALA A 40 -1.36 -0.27 -11.92
N THR A 41 -0.81 0.82 -11.42
CA THR A 41 0.43 0.85 -10.64
C THR A 41 0.16 1.55 -9.32
N ILE A 42 0.43 0.87 -8.21
CA ILE A 42 0.21 1.38 -6.86
C ILE A 42 1.57 1.50 -6.17
N HIS A 43 1.96 2.73 -5.84
CA HIS A 43 3.16 3.01 -5.05
C HIS A 43 2.74 3.24 -3.61
N VAL A 44 3.13 2.34 -2.71
CA VAL A 44 2.93 2.47 -1.27
C VAL A 44 4.25 2.84 -0.62
N ARG A 45 4.24 3.88 0.19
CA ARG A 45 5.38 4.35 0.99
C ARG A 45 5.00 4.38 2.45
N GLU A 46 5.97 4.11 3.30
CA GLU A 46 5.84 4.26 4.74
C GLU A 46 6.91 5.24 5.23
N ALA A 47 6.51 6.23 6.01
CA ALA A 47 7.40 7.16 6.69
C ALA A 47 6.87 7.37 8.11
N ASP A 48 7.73 7.19 9.11
CA ASP A 48 7.38 7.34 10.53
C ASP A 48 6.14 6.54 10.96
N GLY A 49 5.95 5.34 10.39
CA GLY A 49 4.81 4.46 10.64
C GLY A 49 3.50 4.88 9.96
N ILE A 50 3.54 5.93 9.13
CA ILE A 50 2.41 6.43 8.36
C ILE A 50 2.51 5.92 6.93
N LEU A 51 1.48 5.20 6.48
CA LEU A 51 1.37 4.75 5.10
C LEU A 51 0.76 5.83 4.21
N GLY A 52 1.32 5.98 3.02
CA GLY A 52 0.87 6.89 1.98
C GLY A 52 1.32 6.41 0.61
N GLY A 53 1.16 7.28 -0.39
CA GLY A 53 1.67 6.99 -1.73
C GLY A 53 0.75 7.48 -2.84
N SER A 54 0.82 6.80 -3.98
CA SER A 54 0.09 7.20 -5.19
C SER A 54 -0.41 6.01 -6.00
N ALA A 55 -1.50 6.21 -6.73
CA ALA A 55 -2.03 5.27 -7.69
C ALA A 55 -2.01 5.86 -9.11
N ILE A 56 -1.63 5.04 -10.08
CA ILE A 56 -1.73 5.32 -11.51
C ILE A 56 -2.67 4.28 -12.09
N PHE A 57 -3.71 4.70 -12.79
CA PHE A 57 -4.65 3.81 -13.47
C PHE A 57 -4.51 3.99 -14.98
N TYR A 58 -4.66 2.90 -15.72
CA TYR A 58 -4.60 2.93 -17.18
C TYR A 58 -6.01 2.81 -17.73
N ILE A 59 -6.39 3.72 -18.64
CA ILE A 59 -7.71 3.70 -19.27
C ILE A 59 -7.75 2.51 -20.23
N ILE A 60 -8.35 1.40 -19.83
CA ILE A 60 -8.47 0.22 -20.68
C ILE A 60 -9.57 0.48 -21.73
N ARG A 61 -9.24 0.31 -23.02
CA ARG A 61 -10.18 0.43 -24.13
C ARG A 61 -10.35 -0.91 -24.83
N ASN A 62 -11.57 -1.18 -25.29
CA ASN A 62 -11.89 -2.31 -26.15
C ASN A 62 -12.56 -1.76 -27.41
N GLU A 63 -11.82 -1.71 -28.51
CA GLU A 63 -12.25 -1.16 -29.80
C GLU A 63 -12.56 -2.26 -30.83
N GLY A 64 -12.90 -3.48 -30.37
CA GLY A 64 -13.26 -4.61 -31.25
C GLY A 64 -12.08 -5.41 -31.81
N SER A 65 -10.85 -4.88 -31.73
CA SER A 65 -9.61 -5.60 -32.07
C SER A 65 -8.87 -6.18 -30.85
N GLY A 66 -9.50 -6.15 -29.67
CA GLY A 66 -8.92 -6.61 -28.41
C GLY A 66 -8.71 -5.48 -27.40
N THR A 67 -8.40 -5.87 -26.16
CA THR A 67 -8.14 -4.96 -25.05
C THR A 67 -6.76 -4.35 -25.19
N HIS A 68 -6.65 -3.02 -25.11
CA HIS A 68 -5.37 -2.32 -25.07
C HIS A 68 -5.39 -1.19 -24.03
N ASN A 69 -4.18 -0.80 -23.59
CA ASN A 69 -4.02 0.34 -22.73
C ASN A 69 -4.24 1.65 -23.51
N GLY A 70 -5.10 2.50 -23.00
CA GLY A 70 -5.17 3.92 -23.32
C GLY A 70 -4.21 4.74 -22.45
N ALA A 71 -4.48 6.03 -22.31
CA ALA A 71 -3.65 6.92 -21.50
C ALA A 71 -3.65 6.53 -20.02
N ALA A 72 -2.50 6.65 -19.38
CA ALA A 72 -2.38 6.57 -17.93
C ALA A 72 -2.94 7.85 -17.29
N THR A 73 -3.56 7.72 -16.12
CA THR A 73 -3.84 8.89 -15.28
C THR A 73 -2.52 9.52 -14.82
N PRO A 74 -2.49 10.82 -14.48
CA PRO A 74 -1.42 11.33 -13.63
C PRO A 74 -1.40 10.55 -12.29
N PRO A 75 -0.27 10.52 -11.58
CA PRO A 75 -0.22 9.93 -10.24
C PRO A 75 -1.23 10.59 -9.31
N LEU A 76 -2.19 9.80 -8.82
CA LEU A 76 -3.22 10.24 -7.88
C LEU A 76 -2.75 9.96 -6.46
N THR A 77 -2.73 10.98 -5.60
CA THR A 77 -2.32 10.82 -4.20
C THR A 77 -3.36 10.01 -3.43
N MET A 78 -2.89 9.07 -2.59
CA MET A 78 -3.75 8.33 -1.68
C MET A 78 -4.23 9.21 -0.53
N VAL A 79 -5.50 9.11 -0.17
CA VAL A 79 -6.14 9.83 0.93
C VAL A 79 -6.78 8.84 1.89
N GLY A 80 -6.71 9.13 3.20
CA GLY A 80 -7.37 8.32 4.23
C GLY A 80 -6.83 6.89 4.31
N THR A 81 -5.52 6.73 4.18
CA THR A 81 -4.85 5.42 4.23
C THR A 81 -5.06 4.74 5.58
N GLN A 82 -5.49 3.48 5.55
CA GLN A 82 -5.66 2.64 6.73
C GLN A 82 -5.13 1.24 6.45
N TRP A 83 -4.37 0.70 7.39
CA TRP A 83 -3.76 -0.62 7.28
C TRP A 83 -4.11 -1.47 8.49
N ASP A 84 -4.63 -2.68 8.24
CA ASP A 84 -5.02 -3.64 9.28
C ASP A 84 -4.06 -4.83 9.43
N GLY A 85 -2.90 -4.79 8.76
CA GLY A 85 -1.96 -5.90 8.69
C GLY A 85 -2.15 -6.80 7.46
N HIS A 86 -3.24 -6.66 6.72
CA HIS A 86 -3.52 -7.49 5.54
C HIS A 86 -4.13 -6.72 4.35
N VAL A 87 -4.91 -5.67 4.61
CA VAL A 87 -5.60 -4.85 3.63
C VAL A 87 -5.27 -3.37 3.84
N LEU A 88 -4.75 -2.73 2.79
CA LEU A 88 -4.56 -1.28 2.73
C LEU A 88 -5.80 -0.67 2.09
N ARG A 89 -6.54 0.11 2.87
CA ARG A 89 -7.68 0.90 2.39
C ARG A 89 -7.21 2.32 2.13
N PHE A 90 -7.62 2.88 1.00
CA PHE A 90 -7.33 4.27 0.64
C PHE A 90 -8.39 4.78 -0.34
N SER A 91 -8.44 6.08 -0.52
CA SER A 91 -9.19 6.71 -1.60
C SER A 91 -8.28 7.53 -2.49
N VAL A 92 -8.73 7.82 -3.70
CA VAL A 92 -8.12 8.82 -4.59
C VAL A 92 -9.19 9.84 -4.99
N VAL A 93 -8.77 11.08 -5.21
CA VAL A 93 -9.64 12.13 -5.74
C VAL A 93 -9.36 12.31 -7.22
N THR A 94 -10.38 12.15 -8.05
CA THR A 94 -10.29 12.33 -9.50
C THR A 94 -10.29 13.82 -9.88
N ALA A 95 -9.99 14.13 -11.14
CA ALA A 95 -9.95 15.52 -11.62
C ALA A 95 -11.32 16.23 -11.52
N ASP A 96 -12.43 15.50 -11.55
CA ASP A 96 -13.79 16.02 -11.33
C ASP A 96 -14.19 16.08 -9.85
N GLY A 97 -13.24 15.86 -8.93
CA GLY A 97 -13.44 15.99 -7.48
C GLY A 97 -14.12 14.79 -6.81
N LYS A 98 -14.38 13.70 -7.54
CA LYS A 98 -14.99 12.50 -6.96
C LYS A 98 -13.95 11.69 -6.18
N SER A 99 -14.36 11.19 -5.02
CA SER A 99 -13.55 10.26 -4.22
C SER A 99 -13.91 8.83 -4.54
N ILE A 100 -12.91 8.05 -4.99
CA ILE A 100 -13.06 6.62 -5.29
C ILE A 100 -12.26 5.80 -4.28
N ALA A 101 -12.92 4.85 -3.64
CA ALA A 101 -12.32 3.98 -2.62
C ALA A 101 -11.69 2.72 -3.23
N PHE A 102 -10.58 2.28 -2.65
CA PHE A 102 -9.83 1.10 -3.06
C PHE A 102 -9.35 0.29 -1.84
N GLU A 103 -9.19 -1.01 -2.03
CA GLU A 103 -8.57 -1.94 -1.09
C GLU A 103 -7.43 -2.68 -1.81
N LEU A 104 -6.21 -2.62 -1.28
CA LEU A 104 -5.09 -3.48 -1.71
C LEU A 104 -4.90 -4.57 -0.66
N ARG A 105 -5.34 -5.79 -0.97
CA ARG A 105 -5.23 -6.97 -0.10
C ARG A 105 -3.98 -7.78 -0.45
N ILE A 106 -3.11 -8.04 0.51
CA ILE A 106 -1.96 -8.92 0.33
C ILE A 106 -2.43 -10.38 0.26
N THR A 107 -2.08 -11.10 -0.80
CA THR A 107 -2.50 -12.50 -1.01
C THR A 107 -1.31 -13.47 -1.01
N GLY A 108 -0.08 -12.95 -0.94
CA GLY A 108 1.17 -13.69 -0.78
C GLY A 108 2.35 -12.73 -0.68
N GLU A 109 3.58 -13.25 -0.57
CA GLU A 109 4.81 -12.45 -0.37
C GLU A 109 4.95 -11.27 -1.35
N ASP A 110 4.73 -11.55 -2.64
CA ASP A 110 4.77 -10.58 -3.74
C ASP A 110 3.46 -10.55 -4.54
N LYS A 111 2.35 -10.97 -3.91
CA LYS A 111 1.04 -11.03 -4.56
C LYS A 111 0.03 -10.23 -3.77
N ALA A 112 -0.82 -9.50 -4.49
CA ALA A 112 -1.94 -8.78 -3.91
C ALA A 112 -3.14 -8.78 -4.86
N GLU A 113 -4.27 -8.29 -4.39
CA GLU A 113 -5.45 -7.98 -5.18
C GLU A 113 -5.83 -6.52 -4.90
N LEU A 114 -5.89 -5.70 -5.95
CA LEU A 114 -6.47 -4.37 -5.86
C LEU A 114 -7.96 -4.49 -6.19
N ARG A 115 -8.80 -4.05 -5.25
CA ARG A 115 -10.24 -4.07 -5.36
C ARG A 115 -10.77 -2.65 -5.33
N ARG A 116 -11.66 -2.33 -6.25
CA ARG A 116 -12.55 -1.17 -6.16
C ARG A 116 -13.94 -1.70 -5.81
N PRO A 117 -14.46 -1.46 -4.59
CA PRO A 117 -15.83 -1.83 -4.26
C PRO A 117 -16.84 -1.20 -5.23
N ALA A 118 -18.03 -1.80 -5.33
CA ALA A 118 -19.11 -1.17 -6.09
C ALA A 118 -19.46 0.20 -5.48
N GLN A 119 -19.61 1.22 -6.32
CA GLN A 119 -19.89 2.59 -5.89
C GLN A 119 -20.75 3.31 -6.93
N GLY A 120 -21.99 3.65 -6.55
CA GLY A 120 -22.97 4.18 -7.51
C GLY A 120 -23.19 3.19 -8.65
N ASP A 121 -23.09 3.66 -9.90
CA ASP A 121 -23.23 2.84 -11.10
C ASP A 121 -21.95 2.08 -11.48
N MET A 122 -20.86 2.26 -10.72
CA MET A 122 -19.62 1.55 -10.97
C MET A 122 -19.66 0.18 -10.28
N PRO A 123 -19.63 -0.95 -11.03
CA PRO A 123 -19.59 -2.27 -10.42
C PRO A 123 -18.26 -2.49 -9.69
N GLU A 124 -18.25 -3.49 -8.81
CA GLU A 124 -16.99 -3.95 -8.22
C GLU A 124 -15.99 -4.33 -9.32
N ASP A 125 -14.73 -3.96 -9.10
CA ASP A 125 -13.63 -4.42 -9.94
C ASP A 125 -12.48 -4.97 -9.11
N LYS A 126 -11.78 -5.97 -9.65
CA LYS A 126 -10.64 -6.64 -9.03
C LYS A 126 -9.52 -6.79 -10.05
N VAL A 127 -8.31 -6.45 -9.62
CA VAL A 127 -7.10 -6.55 -10.43
C VAL A 127 -6.07 -7.34 -9.62
N PRO A 128 -5.61 -8.50 -10.10
CA PRO A 128 -4.49 -9.19 -9.47
C PRO A 128 -3.23 -8.33 -9.62
N MET A 129 -2.47 -8.21 -8.53
CA MET A 129 -1.29 -7.36 -8.43
C MET A 129 -0.07 -8.22 -8.12
N VAL A 130 1.07 -7.82 -8.66
CA VAL A 130 2.38 -8.39 -8.33
C VAL A 130 3.30 -7.27 -7.85
N ARG A 131 4.13 -7.53 -6.85
CA ARG A 131 5.15 -6.57 -6.41
C ARG A 131 6.22 -6.44 -7.49
N SER A 132 6.53 -5.21 -7.90
CA SER A 132 7.70 -4.96 -8.74
C SER A 132 8.96 -5.20 -7.91
N ARG A 133 9.90 -5.95 -8.47
CA ARG A 133 11.25 -6.11 -7.93
C ARG A 133 12.10 -4.86 -8.17
#